data_AF-A0A0F8XVP5-F1
#
_entry.id   AF-A0A0F8XVP5-F1
#
_cell.length_a   1.000
_cell.length_b   1.000
_cell.length_c   1.000
_cell.angle_alpha   90.00
_cell.angle_beta   90.00
_cell.angle_gamma   90.00
#
_symmetry.space_group_name_H-M   'P 1'
#
loop_
_entity.id
_entity.type
_entity.pdbx_description
1 polymer ?
#
loop_
_entity_poly.entity_id
_entity_poly.type
_entity_poly.pdbx_seq_one_letter_code
_entity_poly.pdbx_strand_id
1 'polypeptide(L)'
;MKNLAGDANCNADIERELLEAGIKVIEETPENKYAEVAWRLIGTLCGWRFTRAWYYWVARTQYNPLPMAAAEELHQELGTEIRVDGHCGCPGPIEWWKEGGRADRYHIDTQQGLNAFAEALKKHIKGD
;
A
#
# COMPACT_ATOMS: atom_id res chain seq x y z
N MET A 1 0.53 -12.43 4.03
CA MET A 1 -0.68 -11.94 4.71
C MET A 1 -1.79 -12.97 4.57
N LYS A 2 -2.79 -12.97 5.46
CA LYS A 2 -3.95 -13.87 5.38
C LYS A 2 -4.95 -13.34 4.34
N ASN A 3 -5.72 -14.23 3.71
CA ASN A 3 -6.91 -13.80 2.96
C ASN A 3 -8.02 -13.42 3.96
N LEU A 4 -8.47 -12.16 3.90
CA LEU A 4 -9.47 -11.59 4.79
C LEU A 4 -10.84 -11.40 4.12
N ALA A 5 -11.00 -11.86 2.88
CA ALA A 5 -12.28 -11.79 2.17
C ALA A 5 -13.36 -12.59 2.93
N GLY A 6 -14.44 -11.90 3.32
CA GLY A 6 -15.53 -12.49 4.10
C GLY A 6 -15.21 -12.82 5.57
N ASP A 7 -14.03 -12.46 6.08
CA ASP A 7 -13.67 -12.70 7.49
C ASP A 7 -14.27 -11.59 8.39
N ALA A 8 -15.13 -12.01 9.31
CA ALA A 8 -15.78 -11.14 10.27
C ALA A 8 -14.87 -10.68 11.42
N ASN A 9 -13.61 -11.10 11.51
CA ASN A 9 -12.66 -10.65 12.54
C ASN A 9 -11.41 -10.01 11.94
N CYS A 10 -11.46 -9.58 10.69
CA CYS A 10 -10.27 -9.08 9.97
C CYS A 10 -9.70 -7.76 10.52
N ASN A 11 -10.41 -7.04 11.39
CA ASN A 11 -9.92 -5.82 12.04
C ASN A 11 -8.63 -6.03 12.81
N ALA A 12 -8.53 -7.11 13.60
CA ALA A 12 -7.34 -7.36 14.42
C ALA A 12 -6.11 -7.64 13.55
N ASP A 13 -6.29 -8.36 12.44
CA ASP A 13 -5.22 -8.59 11.47
C ASP A 13 -4.83 -7.30 10.75
N ILE A 14 -5.80 -6.50 10.31
CA ILE A 14 -5.55 -5.20 9.65
C ILE A 14 -4.79 -4.24 10.57
N GLU A 15 -5.28 -4.06 11.80
CA GLU A 15 -4.66 -3.16 12.77
C GLU A 15 -3.23 -3.60 13.06
N ARG A 16 -3.01 -4.90 13.29
CA ARG A 16 -1.67 -5.46 13.50
C ARG A 16 -0.76 -5.21 12.28
N GLU A 17 -1.19 -5.54 11.06
CA GLU A 17 -0.39 -5.37 9.84
C GLU A 17 0.03 -3.89 9.64
N LEU A 18 -0.88 -2.94 9.90
CA LEU A 18 -0.60 -1.50 9.79
C LEU A 18 0.32 -1.00 10.90
N LEU A 19 0.08 -1.40 12.15
CA LEU A 19 0.90 -1.00 13.30
C LEU A 19 2.33 -1.55 13.20
N GLU A 20 2.48 -2.79 12.72
CA GLU A 20 3.81 -3.40 12.46
C GLU A 20 4.62 -2.61 11.41
N ALA A 21 3.94 -2.01 10.42
CA ALA A 21 4.56 -1.13 9.42
C ALA A 21 4.76 0.32 9.94
N GLY A 22 4.30 0.63 11.14
CA GLY A 22 4.28 1.99 11.68
C GLY A 22 3.38 2.93 10.87
N ILE A 23 2.29 2.42 10.31
CA ILE A 23 1.27 3.18 9.59
C ILE A 23 0.16 3.53 10.57
N LYS A 24 -0.30 4.79 10.55
CA LYS A 24 -1.41 5.23 11.40
C LYS A 24 -2.71 4.58 10.93
N VAL A 25 -3.41 3.94 11.86
CA VAL A 25 -4.74 3.36 11.60
C VAL A 25 -5.82 4.39 11.86
N ILE A 26 -6.77 4.52 10.94
CA ILE A 26 -7.99 5.32 11.14
C ILE A 26 -9.22 4.50 10.77
N GLU A 27 -10.31 4.77 11.48
CA GLU A 27 -11.62 4.23 11.14
C GLU A 27 -12.29 5.10 10.08
N GLU A 28 -12.70 4.49 8.98
CA GLU A 28 -13.46 5.17 7.93
C GLU A 28 -14.67 4.35 7.53
N THR A 29 -15.83 5.00 7.47
CA THR A 29 -17.05 4.35 6.99
C THR A 29 -16.94 4.16 5.47
N PRO A 30 -16.99 2.92 4.94
CA PRO A 30 -16.85 2.70 3.51
C PRO A 30 -18.03 3.34 2.79
N GLU A 31 -17.73 4.12 1.74
CA GLU A 31 -18.76 4.66 0.84
C GLU A 31 -19.56 3.55 0.15
N ASN A 32 -18.98 2.34 0.06
CA ASN A 32 -19.57 1.22 -0.67
C ASN A 32 -19.87 0.03 0.26
N LYS A 33 -21.15 -0.33 0.33
CA LYS A 33 -21.73 -1.42 1.15
C LYS A 33 -21.29 -2.82 0.71
N TYR A 34 -20.58 -2.91 -0.41
CA TYR A 34 -20.08 -4.13 -1.05
C TYR A 34 -18.55 -4.25 -1.03
N ALA A 35 -17.86 -3.51 -0.15
CA ALA A 35 -16.43 -3.67 0.02
C ALA A 35 -16.10 -5.13 0.38
N GLU A 36 -15.16 -5.73 -0.36
CA GLU A 36 -14.85 -7.17 -0.28
C GLU A 36 -14.26 -7.61 1.08
N VAL A 37 -13.78 -6.64 1.86
CA VAL A 37 -13.40 -6.78 3.27
C VAL A 37 -14.35 -5.90 4.07
N ALA A 38 -15.18 -6.51 4.92
CA ALA A 38 -16.33 -5.85 5.56
C ALA A 38 -15.96 -4.80 6.63
N TRP A 39 -14.68 -4.68 6.98
CA TRP A 39 -14.24 -3.92 8.13
C TRP A 39 -13.43 -2.66 7.79
N ARG A 40 -13.55 -1.66 8.67
CA ARG A 40 -13.48 -0.21 8.38
C ARG A 40 -12.16 0.46 8.74
N LEU A 41 -11.09 -0.30 8.84
CA LEU A 41 -9.76 0.23 9.19
C LEU A 41 -8.96 0.49 7.91
N ILE A 42 -8.47 1.71 7.78
CA ILE A 42 -7.52 2.08 6.72
C ILE A 42 -6.24 2.60 7.35
N GLY A 43 -5.14 2.48 6.61
CA GLY A 43 -3.87 3.09 6.98
C GLY A 43 -3.70 4.45 6.32
N THR A 44 -3.09 5.40 7.03
CA THR A 44 -2.63 6.67 6.48
C THR A 44 -1.18 6.91 6.85
N LEU A 45 -0.35 7.30 5.88
CA LEU A 45 1.05 7.66 6.12
C LEU A 45 1.53 8.60 5.01
N CYS A 46 2.08 9.77 5.34
CA CYS A 46 2.70 10.68 4.37
C CYS A 46 1.79 11.11 3.20
N GLY A 47 0.48 11.26 3.45
CA GLY A 47 -0.51 11.53 2.40
C GLY A 47 -0.84 10.32 1.51
N TRP A 48 -0.38 9.13 1.87
CA TRP A 48 -0.82 7.86 1.29
C TRP A 48 -1.94 7.24 2.11
N ARG A 49 -2.84 6.58 1.39
CA ARG A 49 -3.95 5.80 1.94
C ARG A 49 -3.75 4.34 1.60
N PHE A 50 -3.91 3.50 2.62
CA PHE A 50 -3.76 2.04 2.55
C PHE A 50 -5.11 1.40 2.83
N THR A 51 -5.62 0.64 1.86
CA THR A 51 -6.87 -0.10 2.00
C THR A 51 -6.63 -1.59 1.80
N ARG A 52 -7.25 -2.42 2.62
CA ARG A 52 -7.10 -3.87 2.54
C ARG A 52 -7.96 -4.46 1.42
N ALA A 53 -7.38 -5.37 0.64
CA ALA A 53 -8.09 -6.14 -0.38
C ALA A 53 -7.66 -7.62 -0.33
N TRP A 54 -8.57 -8.53 -0.01
CA TRP A 54 -8.35 -9.98 0.02
C TRP A 54 -7.10 -10.38 0.81
N TYR A 55 -5.96 -10.59 0.14
CA TYR A 55 -4.67 -10.96 0.72
C TYR A 55 -3.55 -9.91 0.54
N TYR A 56 -3.83 -8.78 -0.10
CA TYR A 56 -2.88 -7.68 -0.33
C TYR A 56 -3.38 -6.33 0.20
N TRP A 57 -2.49 -5.35 0.21
CA TRP A 57 -2.80 -3.94 0.48
C TRP A 57 -2.80 -3.14 -0.81
N VAL A 58 -3.70 -2.18 -0.90
CA VAL A 58 -3.72 -1.19 -1.97
C VAL A 58 -3.27 0.14 -1.38
N ALA A 59 -2.11 0.63 -1.81
CA ALA A 59 -1.57 1.93 -1.41
C ALA A 59 -1.82 2.95 -2.53
N ARG A 60 -2.42 4.10 -2.20
CA ARG A 60 -2.75 5.18 -3.16
C ARG A 60 -2.48 6.55 -2.57
N THR A 61 -2.06 7.49 -3.40
CA THR A 61 -2.01 8.92 -3.07
C THR A 61 -2.48 9.77 -4.25
N GLN A 62 -2.90 11.00 -3.97
CA GLN A 62 -3.17 12.01 -5.00
C GLN A 62 -2.14 13.15 -4.97
N TYR A 63 -1.42 13.31 -3.86
CA TYR A 63 -0.65 14.52 -3.58
C TYR A 63 0.85 14.28 -3.50
N ASN A 64 1.27 13.14 -2.93
CA ASN A 64 2.67 12.88 -2.61
C ASN A 64 3.17 11.58 -3.24
N PRO A 65 3.26 11.48 -4.59
CA PRO A 65 3.81 10.29 -5.24
C PRO A 65 5.25 10.02 -4.75
N LEU A 66 5.62 8.75 -4.70
CA LEU A 66 6.99 8.36 -4.34
C LEU A 66 7.92 8.86 -5.47
N PRO A 67 9.07 9.49 -5.16
CA PRO A 67 10.01 9.90 -6.20
C PRO A 67 10.45 8.71 -7.06
N MET A 68 10.51 8.88 -8.38
CA MET A 68 10.78 7.76 -9.30
C MET A 68 12.07 6.99 -8.99
N ALA A 69 13.14 7.68 -8.59
CA ALA A 69 14.38 7.03 -8.17
C ALA A 69 14.19 6.11 -6.96
N ALA A 70 13.46 6.58 -5.94
CA ALA A 70 13.15 5.78 -4.75
C ALA A 70 12.19 4.62 -5.07
N ALA A 71 11.24 4.85 -5.98
CA ALA A 71 10.34 3.81 -6.47
C ALA A 71 11.11 2.68 -7.17
N GLU A 72 12.09 3.03 -8.00
CA GLU A 72 12.97 2.06 -8.66
C GLU A 72 13.85 1.28 -7.69
N GLU A 73 14.48 1.97 -6.73
CA GLU A 73 15.25 1.32 -5.66
C GLU A 73 14.39 0.28 -4.94
N LEU A 74 13.15 0.65 -4.57
CA LEU A 74 12.22 -0.25 -3.90
C LEU A 74 11.78 -1.43 -4.79
N HIS A 75 11.60 -1.18 -6.08
CA HIS A 75 11.24 -2.22 -7.04
C HIS A 75 12.37 -3.23 -7.29
N GLN A 76 13.63 -2.79 -7.30
CA GLN A 76 14.78 -3.69 -7.46
C GLN A 76 14.87 -4.72 -6.32
N GLU A 77 14.48 -4.32 -5.11
CA GLU A 77 14.50 -5.20 -3.94
C GLU A 77 13.24 -6.06 -3.83
N LEU A 78 12.06 -5.46 -4.03
CA LEU A 78 10.77 -6.06 -3.68
C LEU A 78 9.71 -5.93 -4.78
N GLY A 79 10.09 -5.75 -6.04
CA GLY A 79 9.18 -5.48 -7.16
C GLY A 79 8.13 -6.56 -7.45
N THR A 80 8.36 -7.78 -7.00
CA THR A 80 7.39 -8.89 -7.05
C THR A 80 6.38 -8.86 -5.92
N GLU A 81 6.70 -8.17 -4.82
CA GLU A 81 5.86 -8.03 -3.63
C GLU A 81 5.14 -6.68 -3.57
N ILE A 82 5.77 -5.63 -4.11
CA ILE A 82 5.29 -4.25 -4.21
C ILE A 82 5.09 -3.94 -5.68
N ARG A 83 3.91 -4.27 -6.19
CA ARG A 83 3.58 -4.25 -7.61
C ARG A 83 2.95 -2.93 -8.02
N VAL A 84 3.54 -2.32 -9.03
CA VAL A 84 3.05 -1.10 -9.68
C VAL A 84 1.63 -1.31 -10.20
N ASP A 85 0.66 -0.51 -9.73
CA ASP A 85 -0.78 -0.61 -10.07
C ASP A 85 -1.37 -2.04 -9.94
N GLY A 86 -0.72 -2.94 -9.21
CA GLY A 86 -1.10 -4.34 -9.14
C GLY A 86 -0.86 -5.15 -10.41
N HIS A 87 0.02 -4.69 -11.30
CA HIS A 87 0.34 -5.37 -12.55
C HIS A 87 1.05 -6.71 -12.28
N CYS A 88 0.51 -7.81 -12.81
CA CYS A 88 1.03 -9.17 -12.56
C CYS A 88 2.40 -9.43 -13.21
N GLY A 89 2.71 -8.74 -14.31
CA GLY A 89 4.04 -8.77 -14.93
C GLY A 89 5.14 -8.07 -14.13
N CYS A 90 4.79 -7.40 -13.02
CA CYS A 90 5.73 -6.69 -12.15
C CYS A 90 6.71 -5.78 -12.91
N PRO A 91 6.24 -4.86 -13.77
CA PRO A 91 7.12 -3.92 -14.47
C PRO A 91 7.74 -2.95 -13.47
N GLY A 92 8.93 -2.45 -13.82
CA GLY A 92 9.57 -1.38 -13.06
C GLY A 92 8.75 -0.07 -13.10
N PRO A 93 8.82 0.78 -12.07
CA PRO A 93 8.15 2.08 -12.06
C PRO A 93 8.40 2.94 -13.31
N ILE A 94 9.65 3.08 -13.78
CA ILE A 94 10.06 3.81 -14.99
C ILE A 94 9.54 3.09 -16.23
N GLU A 95 9.54 1.76 -16.25
CA GLU A 95 8.95 1.01 -17.37
C GLU A 95 7.46 1.33 -17.52
N TRP A 96 6.74 1.37 -16.40
CA TRP A 96 5.30 1.58 -16.35
C TRP A 96 4.88 3.05 -16.50
N TRP A 97 5.30 3.92 -15.59
CA TRP A 97 4.91 5.32 -15.54
C TRP A 97 5.77 6.24 -16.41
N LYS A 98 6.88 5.74 -16.96
CA LYS A 98 7.90 6.53 -17.67
C LYS A 98 8.63 7.52 -16.77
N GLU A 99 9.76 8.00 -17.25
CA GLU A 99 10.52 9.04 -16.56
C GLU A 99 9.66 10.31 -16.43
N GLY A 100 9.59 10.90 -15.23
CA GLY A 100 8.69 12.02 -14.93
C GLY A 100 7.23 11.62 -14.64
N GLY A 101 6.93 10.32 -14.62
CA GLY A 101 5.63 9.78 -14.26
C GLY A 101 5.29 9.90 -12.77
N ARG A 102 4.12 9.37 -12.40
CA ARG A 102 3.58 9.46 -11.03
C ARG A 102 3.46 8.07 -10.41
N ALA A 103 4.44 7.70 -9.59
CA ALA A 103 4.40 6.53 -8.73
C ALA A 103 3.44 6.75 -7.54
N ASP A 104 2.13 6.72 -7.82
CA ASP A 104 1.07 7.08 -6.87
C ASP A 104 0.16 5.91 -6.46
N ARG A 105 0.45 4.69 -6.94
CA ARG A 105 -0.36 3.51 -6.65
C ARG A 105 0.41 2.19 -6.70
N TYR A 106 0.22 1.39 -5.66
CA TYR A 106 0.84 0.07 -5.52
C TYR A 106 -0.12 -0.97 -4.94
N HIS A 107 0.09 -2.24 -5.30
CA HIS A 107 -0.45 -3.39 -4.59
C HIS A 107 0.70 -4.08 -3.85
N ILE A 108 0.49 -4.39 -2.58
CA ILE A 108 1.52 -4.91 -1.67
C ILE A 108 1.04 -6.24 -1.13
N ASP A 109 1.71 -7.33 -1.52
CA ASP A 109 1.22 -8.69 -1.29
C ASP A 109 1.73 -9.31 0.03
N THR A 110 2.73 -8.70 0.67
CA THR A 110 3.42 -9.24 1.85
C THR A 110 3.57 -8.21 2.97
N GLN A 111 3.78 -8.69 4.22
CA GLN A 111 4.06 -7.80 5.36
C GLN A 111 5.43 -7.14 5.24
N GLN A 112 6.42 -7.87 4.71
CA GLN A 112 7.74 -7.32 4.41
C GLN A 112 7.63 -6.17 3.41
N GLY A 113 6.86 -6.33 2.33
CA GLY A 113 6.57 -5.28 1.37
C GLY A 113 5.87 -4.09 1.99
N LEU A 114 4.92 -4.30 2.90
CA LEU A 114 4.20 -3.20 3.57
C LEU A 114 5.15 -2.40 4.46
N ASN A 115 6.00 -3.09 5.23
CA ASN A 115 7.01 -2.45 6.08
C ASN A 115 8.01 -1.67 5.23
N ALA A 116 8.57 -2.28 4.19
CA ALA A 116 9.54 -1.63 3.31
C ALA A 116 8.95 -0.43 2.57
N PHE A 117 7.70 -0.53 2.11
CA PHE A 117 6.99 0.59 1.49
C PHE A 117 6.80 1.73 2.49
N ALA A 118 6.35 1.44 3.71
CA ALA A 118 6.17 2.45 4.75
C ALA A 118 7.48 3.18 5.10
N GLU A 119 8.59 2.45 5.21
CA GLU A 119 9.91 3.03 5.45
C GLU A 119 10.39 3.88 4.27
N ALA A 120 10.16 3.42 3.03
CA ALA A 120 10.46 4.21 1.83
C ALA A 120 9.67 5.53 1.82
N LEU A 121 8.39 5.52 2.19
CA LEU A 121 7.59 6.74 2.32
C LEU A 121 8.18 7.69 3.37
N LYS A 122 8.46 7.20 4.59
CA LYS A 122 9.04 8.02 5.68
C LYS A 122 10.39 8.62 5.30
N LYS A 123 11.21 7.89 4.53
CA LYS A 123 12.54 8.33 4.08
C LYS A 123 12.46 9.40 2.98
N HIS A 124 11.54 9.26 2.03
CA HIS A 124 11.53 10.05 0.79
C HIS A 124 10.42 11.10 0.73
N ILE A 125 9.40 11.02 1.59
CA ILE A 125 8.29 11.96 1.66
C ILE A 125 8.32 12.63 3.03
N LYS A 126 8.36 13.97 3.05
CA LYS A 126 8.33 14.75 4.28
C LYS A 126 6.88 14.92 4.76
N GLY A 127 6.58 14.47 5.99
CA GLY A 127 5.33 14.75 6.72
C GLY A 127 4.49 13.50 6.97
N ASP A 128 3.86 13.38 8.15
CA ASP A 128 2.65 14.15 8.50
C ASP A 128 3.00 15.15 9.62
#